data_AF-A0A519XVE4-F1
#
_entry.id   AF-A0A519XVE4-F1
#
_cell.length_a   1.000
_cell.length_b   1.000
_cell.length_c   1.000
_cell.angle_alpha   90.00
_cell.angle_beta   90.00
_cell.angle_gamma   90.00
#
_symmetry.space_group_name_H-M   'P 1'
#
loop_
_entity.id
_entity.type
_entity.pdbx_description
1 polymer ?
#
loop_
_entity_poly.entity_id
_entity_poly.type
_entity_poly.pdbx_seq_one_letter_code
_entity_poly.pdbx_strand_id
1 'polypeptide(L)'
;SNRLTGGGTATCLDATTGNQTMGEGWSDFFGLWMTTRPGDIGSNKRYVGTFDNGTPLATGPGFRSRPYTTDMSAAGNPYTYAQLGPSTTSSGASTGKFSETHDVGEVWTTVLWDLNWAMINKYGYNADFFSSTTGGNNKTLKLVLDGCKLQVCQPGFLDGRDGILRADSATNRAANADLIWNVFARRGMGYSAKQGDRTNGTPKVTGIVQAFDLPPQTKVIPLATTAGATTSASLEAYPNPAQDRLTVRTQMPSAVPMHVTVIDLLGKTVLSTTVPTAQMQQSGVELNTSHLATGLYVVRVATSEGNFTTKVTIQH
;
A
#
# COMPACT_ATOMS: atom_id res chain seq x y z
N SER A 1 -0.26 17.46 -5.04
CA SER A 1 -0.58 16.93 -6.38
C SER A 1 -0.65 18.03 -7.44
N ASN A 2 -1.42 19.12 -7.24
CA ASN A 2 -1.61 20.19 -8.22
C ASN A 2 -0.32 20.76 -8.83
N ARG A 3 0.64 21.17 -7.99
CA ARG A 3 1.94 21.70 -8.46
C ARG A 3 2.76 20.70 -9.28
N LEU A 4 2.67 19.41 -8.97
CA LEU A 4 3.46 18.39 -9.68
C LEU A 4 2.86 18.05 -11.04
N THR A 5 1.54 18.09 -11.16
CA THR A 5 0.82 17.67 -12.37
C THR A 5 0.93 18.72 -13.46
N GLY A 6 1.28 18.29 -14.67
CA GLY A 6 1.32 19.17 -15.85
C GLY A 6 2.40 20.25 -15.80
N GLY A 7 3.44 20.08 -14.98
CA GLY A 7 4.65 20.91 -15.07
C GLY A 7 4.63 22.22 -14.26
N GLY A 8 4.00 22.25 -13.08
CA GLY A 8 4.20 23.37 -12.13
C GLY A 8 3.08 24.42 -12.07
N THR A 9 2.14 24.40 -13.01
CA THR A 9 1.10 25.44 -13.15
C THR A 9 0.03 25.41 -12.07
N ALA A 10 -0.17 24.26 -11.41
CA ALA A 10 -1.22 24.03 -10.40
C ALA A 10 -2.67 24.14 -10.90
N THR A 11 -2.89 24.06 -12.22
CA THR A 11 -4.23 24.14 -12.84
C THR A 11 -4.71 22.82 -13.45
N CYS A 12 -3.92 21.75 -13.32
CA CYS A 12 -4.15 20.52 -14.07
C CYS A 12 -5.02 19.48 -13.36
N LEU A 13 -5.50 19.74 -12.14
CA LEU A 13 -6.41 18.87 -11.37
C LEU A 13 -7.65 19.64 -10.92
N ASP A 14 -8.35 20.20 -11.90
CA ASP A 14 -9.52 21.03 -11.67
C ASP A 14 -10.82 20.22 -11.82
N ALA A 15 -11.50 20.03 -10.69
CA ALA A 15 -12.76 19.30 -10.59
C ALA A 15 -13.94 20.01 -11.26
N THR A 16 -13.84 21.32 -11.53
CA THR A 16 -14.90 22.09 -12.18
C THR A 16 -14.96 21.84 -13.68
N THR A 17 -13.83 21.49 -14.29
CA THR A 17 -13.70 21.21 -15.72
C THR A 17 -13.65 19.71 -16.03
N GLY A 18 -13.14 18.88 -15.13
CA GLY A 18 -13.07 17.42 -15.25
C GLY A 18 -13.65 16.73 -14.03
N ASN A 19 -14.44 15.67 -14.20
CA ASN A 19 -15.03 14.96 -13.06
C ASN A 19 -14.38 13.58 -12.80
N GLN A 20 -13.29 13.27 -13.48
CA GLN A 20 -12.45 12.10 -13.21
C GLN A 20 -11.11 12.48 -12.55
N THR A 21 -11.04 13.65 -11.90
CA THR A 21 -9.78 14.12 -11.32
C THR A 21 -9.39 13.29 -10.11
N MET A 22 -8.09 13.08 -9.94
CA MET A 22 -7.52 12.29 -8.85
C MET A 22 -7.05 13.16 -7.67
N GLY A 23 -7.35 14.47 -7.70
CA GLY A 23 -6.90 15.48 -6.74
C GLY A 23 -7.10 15.06 -5.28
N GLU A 24 -8.35 14.80 -4.93
CA GLU A 24 -8.80 14.32 -3.62
C GLU A 24 -8.15 12.98 -3.23
N GLY A 25 -8.01 12.06 -4.19
CA GLY A 25 -7.46 10.74 -3.92
C GLY A 25 -5.97 10.75 -3.60
N TRP A 26 -5.18 11.63 -4.24
CA TRP A 26 -3.79 11.80 -3.80
C TRP A 26 -3.70 12.36 -2.39
N SER A 27 -4.58 13.30 -2.02
CA SER A 27 -4.58 13.91 -0.69
C SER A 27 -4.85 12.87 0.40
N ASP A 28 -5.88 12.05 0.23
CA ASP A 28 -6.18 10.95 1.14
C ASP A 28 -5.02 9.94 1.21
N PHE A 29 -4.43 9.57 0.06
CA PHE A 29 -3.28 8.66 0.04
C PHE A 29 -2.11 9.21 0.86
N PHE A 30 -1.76 10.49 0.71
CA PHE A 30 -0.69 11.09 1.51
C PHE A 30 -1.01 11.08 3.00
N GLY A 31 -2.26 11.40 3.37
CA GLY A 31 -2.72 11.32 4.76
C GLY A 31 -2.60 9.91 5.35
N LEU A 32 -3.03 8.89 4.61
CA LEU A 32 -2.91 7.49 5.01
C LEU A 32 -1.45 7.05 5.12
N TRP A 33 -0.63 7.40 4.12
CA TRP A 33 0.78 7.03 4.09
C TRP A 33 1.53 7.57 5.30
N MET A 34 1.35 8.85 5.63
CA MET A 34 1.99 9.51 6.78
C MET A 34 1.55 8.93 8.13
N THR A 35 0.36 8.34 8.18
CA THR A 35 -0.24 7.80 9.41
C THR A 35 -0.26 6.28 9.45
N THR A 36 0.40 5.63 8.49
CA THR A 36 0.64 4.19 8.51
C THR A 36 1.60 3.90 9.65
N ARG A 37 1.25 2.93 10.51
CA ARG A 37 2.09 2.59 11.65
C ARG A 37 2.80 1.29 11.40
N PRO A 38 4.00 1.12 11.98
CA PRO A 38 4.57 -0.20 12.13
C PRO A 38 3.48 -1.15 12.68
N GLY A 39 3.26 -2.30 12.03
CA GLY A 39 2.37 -3.35 12.53
C GLY A 39 0.94 -3.25 12.00
N ASP A 40 0.61 -2.18 11.29
CA ASP A 40 -0.56 -2.20 10.45
C ASP A 40 -0.39 -3.30 9.37
N ILE A 41 -1.51 -3.86 8.89
CA ILE A 41 -1.54 -4.77 7.75
C ILE A 41 -2.56 -4.29 6.73
N GLY A 42 -2.44 -4.76 5.49
CA GLY A 42 -3.31 -4.32 4.39
C GLY A 42 -4.81 -4.53 4.62
N SER A 43 -5.21 -5.51 5.43
CA SER A 43 -6.62 -5.76 5.75
C SER A 43 -7.18 -4.83 6.81
N ASN A 44 -6.34 -4.07 7.53
CA ASN A 44 -6.80 -3.09 8.52
C ASN A 44 -7.69 -2.04 7.85
N LYS A 45 -8.83 -1.76 8.47
CA LYS A 45 -9.76 -0.72 8.01
C LYS A 45 -9.23 0.64 8.44
N ARG A 46 -8.86 1.49 7.47
CA ARG A 46 -8.41 2.87 7.72
C ARG A 46 -9.47 3.86 7.24
N TYR A 47 -9.87 4.76 8.13
CA TYR A 47 -10.89 5.79 7.85
C TYR A 47 -10.27 7.18 7.89
N VAL A 48 -10.81 8.12 7.10
CA VAL A 48 -10.32 9.51 7.03
C VAL A 48 -11.30 10.43 7.74
N GLY A 49 -10.79 11.33 8.59
CA GLY A 49 -11.59 12.36 9.26
C GLY A 49 -12.47 11.85 10.40
N THR A 50 -12.22 10.66 10.97
CA THR A 50 -13.11 10.10 12.00
C THR A 50 -13.16 10.94 13.27
N PHE A 51 -12.02 11.50 13.69
CA PHE A 51 -11.95 12.38 14.87
C PHE A 51 -12.78 13.64 14.67
N ASP A 52 -12.58 14.34 13.57
CA ASP A 52 -13.31 15.57 13.23
C ASP A 52 -14.81 15.31 13.03
N ASN A 53 -15.17 14.13 12.51
CA ASN A 53 -16.56 13.71 12.34
C ASN A 53 -17.19 13.12 13.61
N GLY A 54 -16.49 13.09 14.74
CA GLY A 54 -16.99 12.53 16.00
C GLY A 54 -17.27 11.02 15.98
N THR A 55 -16.69 10.29 15.02
CA THR A 55 -16.87 8.84 14.86
C THR A 55 -15.69 8.06 15.46
N PRO A 56 -15.93 6.92 16.13
CA PRO A 56 -14.84 6.08 16.62
C PRO A 56 -13.95 5.57 15.47
N LEU A 57 -12.63 5.63 15.64
CA LEU A 57 -11.65 5.17 14.64
C LEU A 57 -11.85 3.69 14.24
N ALA A 58 -12.33 2.86 15.18
CA ALA A 58 -12.57 1.44 14.95
C ALA A 58 -13.81 1.14 14.09
N THR A 59 -14.73 2.10 13.98
CA THR A 59 -16.06 1.89 13.37
C THR A 59 -16.24 2.73 12.09
N GLY A 60 -15.62 3.92 12.04
CA GLY A 60 -15.75 4.84 10.91
C GLY A 60 -17.17 5.41 10.75
N PRO A 61 -17.57 5.83 9.54
CA PRO A 61 -16.80 5.78 8.30
C PRO A 61 -15.90 7.02 8.12
N GLY A 62 -16.02 8.04 8.98
CA GLY A 62 -15.37 9.34 8.76
C GLY A 62 -16.04 10.09 7.61
N PHE A 63 -15.26 10.72 6.72
CA PHE A 63 -15.78 11.49 5.58
C PHE A 63 -15.93 10.68 4.28
N ARG A 64 -15.41 9.46 4.25
CA ARG A 64 -15.47 8.57 3.08
C ARG A 64 -16.54 7.49 3.30
N SER A 65 -17.05 6.90 2.24
CA SER A 65 -18.14 5.90 2.33
C SER A 65 -17.63 4.52 2.76
N ARG A 66 -16.37 4.20 2.46
CA ARG A 66 -15.72 2.92 2.76
C ARG A 66 -14.37 3.13 3.45
N PRO A 67 -13.92 2.17 4.28
CA PRO A 67 -12.55 2.18 4.75
C PRO A 67 -11.57 1.95 3.59
N TYR A 68 -10.38 2.49 3.70
CA TYR A 68 -9.24 2.07 2.90
C TYR A 68 -8.68 0.77 3.49
N THR A 69 -8.80 -0.30 2.72
CA THR A 69 -8.36 -1.66 3.05
C THR A 69 -8.17 -2.47 1.77
N THR A 70 -7.26 -3.45 1.82
CA THR A 70 -7.06 -4.44 0.76
C THR A 70 -8.13 -5.54 0.75
N ASP A 71 -9.00 -5.58 1.76
CA ASP A 71 -10.17 -6.44 1.80
C ASP A 71 -11.23 -5.96 0.79
N MET A 72 -11.42 -6.73 -0.27
CA MET A 72 -12.39 -6.48 -1.35
C MET A 72 -13.81 -6.95 -1.00
N SER A 73 -14.05 -7.48 0.20
CA SER A 73 -15.38 -7.94 0.63
C SER A 73 -16.38 -6.78 0.73
N ALA A 74 -17.67 -7.11 0.81
CA ALA A 74 -18.72 -6.13 1.05
C ALA A 74 -18.55 -5.36 2.38
N ALA A 75 -17.87 -5.96 3.37
CA ALA A 75 -17.58 -5.35 4.66
C ALA A 75 -16.28 -4.52 4.66
N GLY A 76 -15.43 -4.71 3.65
CA GLY A 76 -14.24 -3.92 3.38
C GLY A 76 -14.53 -2.84 2.34
N ASN A 77 -13.80 -2.87 1.24
CA ASN A 77 -13.90 -1.92 0.15
C ASN A 77 -13.91 -2.65 -1.20
N PRO A 78 -15.09 -2.88 -1.79
CA PRO A 78 -15.23 -3.58 -3.08
C PRO A 78 -15.06 -2.64 -4.29
N TYR A 79 -14.62 -1.39 -4.09
CA TYR A 79 -14.59 -0.42 -5.18
C TYR A 79 -13.63 -0.84 -6.29
N THR A 80 -14.10 -0.63 -7.51
CA THR A 80 -13.37 -0.81 -8.76
C THR A 80 -13.58 0.41 -9.64
N TYR A 81 -12.91 0.45 -10.79
CA TYR A 81 -13.01 1.55 -11.73
C TYR A 81 -14.43 1.83 -12.21
N ALA A 82 -15.29 0.80 -12.28
CA ALA A 82 -16.70 0.97 -12.61
C ALA A 82 -17.51 1.72 -11.53
N GLN A 83 -16.93 2.03 -10.37
CA GLN A 83 -17.59 2.88 -9.39
C GLN A 83 -17.75 4.32 -9.90
N LEU A 84 -16.90 4.75 -10.84
CA LEU A 84 -17.02 6.05 -11.47
C LEU A 84 -18.14 6.03 -12.51
N GLY A 85 -18.90 7.12 -12.65
CA GLY A 85 -19.82 7.33 -13.77
C GLY A 85 -21.09 8.07 -13.39
N PRO A 86 -21.83 8.56 -14.40
CA PRO A 86 -23.13 9.19 -14.17
C PRO A 86 -24.14 8.12 -13.71
N SER A 87 -25.12 8.53 -12.91
CA SER A 87 -26.20 7.64 -12.45
C SER A 87 -27.11 7.17 -13.60
N THR A 88 -26.65 6.30 -14.49
CA THR A 88 -27.49 5.53 -15.42
C THR A 88 -26.83 4.22 -15.84
N THR A 89 -27.60 3.15 -15.70
CA THR A 89 -27.25 1.75 -15.90
C THR A 89 -26.99 1.39 -17.36
N SER A 90 -25.86 0.75 -17.66
CA SER A 90 -25.80 -0.22 -18.75
C SER A 90 -24.69 -1.25 -18.47
N SER A 91 -24.98 -2.50 -18.79
CA SER A 91 -24.17 -3.69 -18.49
C SER A 91 -22.73 -3.56 -19.02
N GLY A 92 -21.75 -3.67 -18.11
CA GLY A 92 -20.31 -3.51 -18.40
C GLY A 92 -19.82 -2.05 -18.37
N ALA A 93 -20.74 -1.09 -18.27
CA ALA A 93 -20.46 0.30 -17.94
C ALA A 93 -20.47 0.49 -16.41
N SER A 94 -19.98 1.66 -16.00
CA SER A 94 -20.13 2.21 -14.65
C SER A 94 -21.33 1.64 -13.86
N THR A 95 -21.05 0.99 -12.73
CA THR A 95 -22.06 0.56 -11.76
C THR A 95 -22.23 1.58 -10.65
N GLY A 96 -21.19 2.38 -10.38
CA GLY A 96 -21.21 3.37 -9.32
C GLY A 96 -21.56 4.75 -9.84
N LYS A 97 -22.18 5.53 -8.97
CA LYS A 97 -22.74 6.84 -9.32
C LYS A 97 -21.78 7.97 -9.00
N PHE A 98 -20.47 7.68 -8.95
CA PHE A 98 -19.47 8.61 -8.45
C PHE A 98 -19.02 9.55 -9.57
N SER A 99 -19.43 10.81 -9.44
CA SER A 99 -19.06 11.91 -10.32
C SER A 99 -18.60 13.17 -9.58
N GLU A 100 -18.75 13.18 -8.25
CA GLU A 100 -18.28 14.25 -7.38
C GLU A 100 -16.81 13.96 -6.99
N THR A 101 -15.98 15.00 -6.81
CA THR A 101 -14.52 14.83 -6.72
C THR A 101 -14.06 14.04 -5.49
N HIS A 102 -14.79 14.09 -4.38
CA HIS A 102 -14.49 13.35 -3.16
C HIS A 102 -14.79 11.86 -3.35
N ASP A 103 -15.93 11.55 -3.93
CA ASP A 103 -16.34 10.19 -4.28
C ASP A 103 -15.36 9.55 -5.28
N VAL A 104 -15.00 10.29 -6.32
CA VAL A 104 -13.99 9.89 -7.31
C VAL A 104 -12.63 9.66 -6.62
N GLY A 105 -12.22 10.60 -5.77
CA GLY A 105 -10.99 10.50 -4.98
C GLY A 105 -10.91 9.22 -4.14
N GLU A 106 -12.03 8.81 -3.53
CA GLU A 106 -12.11 7.59 -2.72
C GLU A 106 -11.75 6.33 -3.54
N VAL A 107 -12.21 6.25 -4.78
CA VAL A 107 -11.86 5.13 -5.68
C VAL A 107 -10.38 5.15 -6.03
N TRP A 108 -9.82 6.34 -6.32
CA TRP A 108 -8.40 6.48 -6.66
C TRP A 108 -7.48 6.07 -5.49
N THR A 109 -7.73 6.61 -4.30
CA THR A 109 -6.97 6.27 -3.08
C THR A 109 -7.01 4.79 -2.80
N THR A 110 -8.16 4.15 -3.00
CA THR A 110 -8.35 2.71 -2.77
C THR A 110 -7.32 1.89 -3.56
N VAL A 111 -7.04 2.25 -4.82
CA VAL A 111 -6.03 1.55 -5.63
C VAL A 111 -4.60 1.88 -5.20
N LEU A 112 -4.32 3.13 -4.83
CA LEU A 112 -3.01 3.52 -4.30
C LEU A 112 -2.70 2.84 -2.96
N TRP A 113 -3.73 2.60 -2.15
CA TRP A 113 -3.59 1.88 -0.88
C TRP A 113 -3.27 0.41 -1.10
N ASP A 114 -3.93 -0.24 -2.06
CA ASP A 114 -3.56 -1.59 -2.52
C ASP A 114 -2.11 -1.63 -3.01
N LEU A 115 -1.67 -0.62 -3.79
CA LEU A 115 -0.29 -0.54 -4.28
C LEU A 115 0.73 -0.41 -3.14
N ASN A 116 0.44 0.44 -2.15
CA ASN A 116 1.30 0.63 -0.98
C ASN A 116 1.51 -0.68 -0.23
N TRP A 117 0.44 -1.42 0.05
CA TRP A 117 0.55 -2.71 0.72
C TRP A 117 1.23 -3.78 -0.13
N ALA A 118 0.96 -3.82 -1.44
CA ALA A 118 1.65 -4.73 -2.34
C ALA A 118 3.17 -4.49 -2.35
N MET A 119 3.59 -3.22 -2.37
CA MET A 119 5.00 -2.84 -2.30
C MET A 119 5.61 -3.10 -0.92
N ILE A 120 4.89 -2.83 0.17
CA ILE A 120 5.31 -3.19 1.54
C ILE A 120 5.50 -4.69 1.67
N ASN A 121 4.59 -5.50 1.13
CA ASN A 121 4.72 -6.97 1.17
C ASN A 121 5.95 -7.46 0.38
N LYS A 122 6.33 -6.76 -0.70
CA LYS A 122 7.49 -7.10 -1.52
C LYS A 122 8.83 -6.62 -0.93
N TYR A 123 8.84 -5.44 -0.31
CA TYR A 123 10.08 -4.74 0.07
C TYR A 123 10.21 -4.45 1.58
N GLY A 124 9.24 -4.87 2.39
CA GLY A 124 9.14 -4.55 3.81
C GLY A 124 8.59 -3.15 4.06
N TYR A 125 8.14 -2.91 5.30
CA TYR A 125 7.82 -1.58 5.80
C TYR A 125 9.08 -0.93 6.37
N ASN A 126 9.25 0.37 6.16
CA ASN A 126 10.30 1.16 6.80
C ASN A 126 9.67 2.29 7.62
N ALA A 127 9.94 2.27 8.92
CA ALA A 127 9.46 3.28 9.87
C ALA A 127 10.21 4.61 9.76
N ASP A 128 11.39 4.61 9.14
CA ASP A 128 12.11 5.83 8.85
C ASP A 128 11.59 6.44 7.54
N PHE A 129 10.81 7.50 7.68
CA PHE A 129 10.25 8.24 6.54
C PHE A 129 11.30 9.09 5.82
N PHE A 130 12.42 9.41 6.48
CA PHE A 130 13.41 10.38 6.02
C PHE A 130 14.69 9.75 5.47
N SER A 131 15.08 8.56 5.95
CA SER A 131 16.24 7.84 5.41
C SER A 131 15.89 6.90 4.25
N SER A 132 16.94 6.35 3.64
CA SER A 132 16.99 5.75 2.30
C SER A 132 15.77 4.92 1.85
N THR A 133 15.47 5.03 0.55
CA THR A 133 14.32 4.49 -0.22
C THR A 133 14.15 2.96 -0.27
N THR A 134 14.51 2.22 0.77
CA THR A 134 14.53 0.75 0.77
C THR A 134 13.16 0.13 1.03
N GLY A 135 12.36 0.73 1.91
CA GLY A 135 11.01 0.23 2.25
C GLY A 135 10.00 0.37 1.12
N GLY A 136 9.05 -0.57 1.05
CA GLY A 136 7.95 -0.57 0.10
C GLY A 136 7.05 0.66 0.22
N ASN A 137 6.83 1.15 1.44
CA ASN A 137 6.13 2.41 1.69
C ASN A 137 6.90 3.61 1.11
N ASN A 138 8.22 3.74 1.32
CA ASN A 138 8.99 4.84 0.72
C ASN A 138 9.01 4.75 -0.81
N LYS A 139 9.18 3.54 -1.37
CA LYS A 139 9.16 3.30 -2.82
C LYS A 139 7.81 3.68 -3.42
N THR A 140 6.71 3.33 -2.77
CA THR A 140 5.36 3.70 -3.22
C THR A 140 5.17 5.21 -3.20
N LEU A 141 5.56 5.89 -2.11
CA LEU A 141 5.48 7.35 -2.04
C LEU A 141 6.26 8.00 -3.20
N LYS A 142 7.48 7.53 -3.46
CA LYS A 142 8.29 8.03 -4.58
C LYS A 142 7.60 7.80 -5.93
N LEU A 143 7.08 6.60 -6.17
CA LEU A 143 6.32 6.29 -7.40
C LEU A 143 5.08 7.18 -7.56
N VAL A 144 4.34 7.45 -6.48
CA VAL A 144 3.16 8.33 -6.51
C VAL A 144 3.55 9.78 -6.80
N LEU A 145 4.61 10.29 -6.15
CA LEU A 145 5.11 11.65 -6.38
C LEU A 145 5.66 11.83 -7.79
N ASP A 146 6.42 10.86 -8.30
CA ASP A 146 6.98 10.91 -9.65
C ASP A 146 5.89 10.63 -10.71
N GLY A 147 4.90 9.79 -10.40
CA GLY A 147 3.72 9.60 -11.25
C GLY A 147 2.92 10.89 -11.41
N CYS A 148 2.74 11.66 -10.34
CA CYS A 148 2.14 13.00 -10.43
C CYS A 148 2.91 13.93 -11.38
N LYS A 149 4.25 13.79 -11.47
CA LYS A 149 5.09 14.61 -12.36
C LYS A 149 5.02 14.15 -13.82
N LEU A 150 4.84 12.85 -14.04
CA LEU A 150 4.95 12.21 -15.37
C LEU A 150 3.60 11.98 -16.06
N GLN A 151 2.50 12.13 -15.35
CA GLN A 151 1.17 12.14 -15.94
C GLN A 151 0.90 13.45 -16.72
N VAL A 152 -0.04 13.38 -17.65
CA VAL A 152 -0.46 14.52 -18.47
C VAL A 152 -1.20 15.58 -17.63
N CYS A 153 -1.34 16.80 -18.16
CA CYS A 153 -2.26 17.78 -17.59
C CYS A 153 -3.71 17.31 -17.79
N GLN A 154 -4.59 17.59 -16.81
CA GLN A 154 -5.96 17.05 -16.76
C GLN A 154 -6.00 15.53 -16.95
N PRO A 155 -5.26 14.75 -16.13
CA PRO A 155 -5.24 13.31 -16.23
C PRO A 155 -6.53 12.71 -15.67
N GLY A 156 -6.95 11.59 -16.25
CA GLY A 156 -7.90 10.69 -15.60
C GLY A 156 -7.18 9.46 -15.04
N PHE A 157 -7.93 8.44 -14.63
CA PHE A 157 -7.36 7.35 -13.83
C PHE A 157 -6.31 6.52 -14.57
N LEU A 158 -6.55 6.21 -15.85
CA LEU A 158 -5.57 5.43 -16.63
C LEU A 158 -4.32 6.26 -16.94
N ASP A 159 -4.45 7.57 -17.21
CA ASP A 159 -3.32 8.49 -17.29
C ASP A 159 -2.49 8.47 -15.97
N GLY A 160 -3.15 8.42 -14.81
CA GLY A 160 -2.49 8.34 -13.50
C GLY A 160 -1.74 7.02 -13.29
N ARG A 161 -2.37 5.88 -13.63
CA ARG A 161 -1.73 4.55 -13.64
C ARG A 161 -0.49 4.57 -14.52
N ASP A 162 -0.63 5.07 -15.74
CA ASP A 162 0.44 5.09 -16.73
C ASP A 162 1.55 6.05 -16.30
N GLY A 163 1.22 7.15 -15.60
CA GLY A 163 2.20 8.02 -14.93
C GLY A 163 3.05 7.27 -13.90
N ILE A 164 2.43 6.41 -13.06
CA ILE A 164 3.14 5.57 -12.09
C ILE A 164 4.01 4.52 -12.78
N LEU A 165 3.52 3.87 -13.85
CA LEU A 165 4.32 2.93 -14.65
C LEU A 165 5.52 3.60 -15.33
N ARG A 166 5.35 4.83 -15.82
CA ARG A 166 6.45 5.65 -16.36
C ARG A 166 7.46 6.00 -15.27
N ALA A 167 7.00 6.34 -14.07
CA ALA A 167 7.89 6.60 -12.94
C ALA A 167 8.73 5.37 -12.58
N ASP A 168 8.12 4.19 -12.55
CA ASP A 168 8.83 2.93 -12.29
C ASP A 168 9.82 2.59 -13.41
N SER A 169 9.44 2.82 -14.66
CA SER A 169 10.33 2.64 -15.81
C SER A 169 11.56 3.55 -15.73
N ALA A 170 11.36 4.82 -15.41
CA ALA A 170 12.43 5.82 -15.34
C ALA A 170 13.38 5.61 -14.16
N THR A 171 12.85 5.22 -12.99
CA THR A 171 13.64 5.21 -11.74
C THR A 171 14.05 3.81 -11.28
N ASN A 172 13.29 2.77 -11.67
CA ASN A 172 13.50 1.39 -11.23
C ASN A 172 13.66 0.41 -12.40
N ARG A 173 13.80 0.90 -13.64
CA ARG A 173 13.90 0.05 -14.85
C ARG A 173 12.75 -0.94 -14.98
N ALA A 174 11.54 -0.48 -14.64
CA ALA A 174 10.30 -1.28 -14.69
C ALA A 174 10.28 -2.50 -13.75
N ALA A 175 11.13 -2.53 -12.70
CA ALA A 175 11.21 -3.66 -11.77
C ALA A 175 9.93 -3.94 -10.96
N ASN A 176 8.96 -3.02 -10.97
CA ASN A 176 7.67 -3.17 -10.30
C ASN A 176 6.48 -3.17 -11.27
N ALA A 177 6.71 -3.11 -12.59
CA ALA A 177 5.65 -3.04 -13.57
C ALA A 177 4.64 -4.19 -13.43
N ASP A 178 5.09 -5.43 -13.25
CA ASP A 178 4.20 -6.57 -13.02
C ASP A 178 3.29 -6.36 -11.80
N LEU A 179 3.85 -5.90 -10.68
CA LEU A 179 3.11 -5.69 -9.44
C LEU A 179 2.10 -4.54 -9.58
N ILE A 180 2.52 -3.43 -10.20
CA ILE A 180 1.66 -2.28 -10.48
C ILE A 180 0.48 -2.73 -11.36
N TRP A 181 0.74 -3.46 -12.45
CA TRP A 181 -0.32 -3.97 -13.32
C TRP A 181 -1.30 -4.87 -12.59
N ASN A 182 -0.84 -5.82 -11.79
CA ASN A 182 -1.73 -6.69 -11.01
C ASN A 182 -2.62 -5.88 -10.05
N VAL A 183 -2.07 -4.86 -9.37
CA VAL A 183 -2.82 -4.02 -8.44
C VAL A 183 -3.90 -3.21 -9.15
N PHE A 184 -3.56 -2.53 -10.22
CA PHE A 184 -4.51 -1.71 -10.97
C PHE A 184 -5.56 -2.59 -11.65
N ALA A 185 -5.17 -3.72 -12.24
CA ALA A 185 -6.09 -4.67 -12.85
C ALA A 185 -7.09 -5.23 -11.83
N ARG A 186 -6.65 -5.59 -10.61
CA ARG A 186 -7.55 -6.04 -9.53
C ARG A 186 -8.69 -5.05 -9.22
N ARG A 187 -8.43 -3.76 -9.39
CA ARG A 187 -9.40 -2.67 -9.17
C ARG A 187 -10.06 -2.20 -10.47
N GLY A 188 -10.03 -3.00 -11.54
CA GLY A 188 -10.73 -2.71 -12.79
C GLY A 188 -10.00 -1.74 -13.73
N MET A 189 -8.71 -1.44 -13.48
CA MET A 189 -7.87 -0.56 -14.30
C MET A 189 -6.81 -1.37 -15.06
N GLY A 190 -7.22 -2.54 -15.59
CA GLY A 190 -6.41 -3.47 -16.35
C GLY A 190 -6.05 -2.98 -17.75
N TYR A 191 -5.39 -3.84 -18.52
CA TYR A 191 -4.80 -3.49 -19.81
C TYR A 191 -5.83 -3.00 -20.83
N SER A 192 -6.97 -3.69 -20.94
CA SER A 192 -8.04 -3.32 -21.86
C SER A 192 -9.04 -2.28 -21.31
N ALA A 193 -8.80 -1.72 -20.12
CA ALA A 193 -9.65 -0.70 -19.53
C ALA A 193 -9.65 0.58 -20.39
N LYS A 194 -10.78 1.30 -20.41
CA LYS A 194 -10.95 2.54 -21.19
C LYS A 194 -11.19 3.72 -20.27
N GLN A 195 -10.44 4.80 -20.47
CA GLN A 195 -10.47 5.96 -19.60
C GLN A 195 -11.80 6.75 -19.63
N GLY A 196 -12.62 6.51 -20.65
CA GLY A 196 -13.83 7.27 -20.90
C GLY A 196 -13.60 8.51 -21.77
N ASP A 197 -14.65 9.30 -21.90
CA ASP A 197 -14.69 10.44 -22.80
C ASP A 197 -13.78 11.57 -22.32
N ARG A 198 -13.32 12.40 -23.27
CA ARG A 198 -12.72 13.71 -22.97
C ARG A 198 -13.53 14.81 -23.64
N THR A 199 -13.78 15.89 -22.92
CA THR A 199 -14.37 17.11 -23.47
C THR A 199 -13.32 18.22 -23.38
N ASN A 200 -12.91 18.78 -24.52
CA ASN A 200 -11.85 19.80 -24.60
C ASN A 200 -10.54 19.38 -23.89
N GLY A 201 -10.17 18.10 -24.02
CA GLY A 201 -8.98 17.53 -23.40
C GLY A 201 -9.17 17.07 -21.95
N THR A 202 -10.28 17.43 -21.31
CA THR A 202 -10.54 17.11 -19.90
C THR A 202 -11.33 15.80 -19.73
N PRO A 203 -10.89 14.87 -18.86
CA PRO A 203 -11.50 13.56 -18.71
C PRO A 203 -12.86 13.62 -18.02
N LYS A 204 -13.78 12.78 -18.50
CA LYS A 204 -15.10 12.59 -17.95
C LYS A 204 -15.26 11.17 -17.39
N VAL A 205 -16.15 11.01 -16.43
CA VAL A 205 -16.54 9.68 -15.91
C VAL A 205 -17.50 8.92 -16.85
N THR A 206 -17.94 9.54 -17.94
CA THR A 206 -18.74 8.89 -18.99
C THR A 206 -17.86 8.03 -19.90
N GLY A 207 -18.42 6.96 -20.46
CA GLY A 207 -17.73 6.12 -21.45
C GLY A 207 -16.60 5.26 -20.89
N ILE A 208 -16.39 5.26 -19.56
CA ILE A 208 -15.36 4.41 -18.94
C ILE A 208 -15.72 2.94 -19.11
N VAL A 209 -14.70 2.09 -19.22
CA VAL A 209 -14.87 0.64 -19.22
C VAL A 209 -13.82 0.05 -18.30
N GLN A 210 -14.26 -0.69 -17.29
CA GLN A 210 -13.34 -1.41 -16.43
C GLN A 210 -12.82 -2.66 -17.12
N ALA A 211 -11.59 -3.05 -16.81
CA ALA A 211 -11.05 -4.34 -17.21
C ALA A 211 -10.10 -4.88 -16.13
N PHE A 212 -9.95 -6.20 -16.11
CA PHE A 212 -9.15 -6.91 -15.10
C PHE A 212 -8.02 -7.72 -15.74
N ASP A 213 -7.86 -7.64 -17.06
CA ASP A 213 -6.79 -8.32 -17.79
C ASP A 213 -5.45 -7.61 -17.58
N LEU A 214 -4.37 -8.38 -17.69
CA LEU A 214 -3.00 -7.89 -17.63
C LEU A 214 -2.45 -7.74 -19.06
N PRO A 215 -1.48 -6.85 -19.30
CA PRO A 215 -0.80 -6.79 -20.58
C PRO A 215 -0.17 -8.15 -20.93
N PRO A 216 -0.01 -8.46 -22.23
CA PRO A 216 0.74 -9.64 -22.64
C PRO A 216 2.12 -9.69 -21.96
N GLN A 217 2.53 -10.88 -21.52
CA GLN A 217 3.81 -11.13 -20.85
C GLN A 217 3.94 -10.60 -19.41
N THR A 218 2.95 -9.88 -18.88
CA THR A 218 2.91 -9.53 -17.46
C THR A 218 2.76 -10.78 -16.60
N LYS A 219 3.61 -10.92 -15.58
CA LYS A 219 3.52 -12.05 -14.64
C LYS A 219 2.32 -11.85 -13.72
N VAL A 220 1.48 -12.86 -13.59
CA VAL A 220 0.40 -12.87 -12.59
C VAL A 220 1.04 -12.95 -11.21
N ILE A 221 0.71 -11.99 -10.34
CA ILE A 221 1.16 -11.96 -8.95
C ILE A 221 -0.09 -12.07 -8.07
N PRO A 222 -0.23 -13.15 -7.27
CA PRO A 222 -1.28 -13.24 -6.28
C PRO A 222 -1.14 -12.09 -5.28
N LEU A 223 -2.04 -11.12 -5.37
CA LEU A 223 -2.13 -10.04 -4.40
C LEU A 223 -2.75 -10.63 -3.14
N ALA A 224 -2.09 -10.46 -1.99
CA ALA A 224 -2.45 -11.17 -0.78
C ALA A 224 -3.94 -11.01 -0.44
N THR A 225 -4.70 -12.09 -0.61
CA THR A 225 -6.06 -12.24 -0.11
C THR A 225 -5.99 -13.09 1.15
N THR A 226 -5.91 -12.43 2.30
CA THR A 226 -6.25 -12.93 3.65
C THR A 226 -5.57 -14.23 4.16
N ALA A 227 -4.74 -14.94 3.40
CA ALA A 227 -4.10 -16.20 3.81
C ALA A 227 -2.63 -16.36 3.39
N GLY A 228 -2.14 -15.57 2.41
CA GLY A 228 -0.76 -15.67 1.90
C GLY A 228 0.20 -14.58 2.41
N ALA A 229 -0.28 -13.62 3.20
CA ALA A 229 0.55 -12.53 3.76
C ALA A 229 1.34 -12.94 5.02
N THR A 230 1.16 -14.16 5.51
CA THR A 230 1.75 -14.62 6.77
C THR A 230 3.23 -14.96 6.67
N THR A 231 3.83 -15.07 5.48
CA THR A 231 5.17 -15.68 5.35
C THR A 231 6.33 -14.74 5.06
N SER A 232 6.10 -13.47 4.66
CA SER A 232 7.23 -12.63 4.17
C SER A 232 7.35 -11.23 4.78
N ALA A 233 6.30 -10.67 5.38
CA ALA A 233 6.31 -9.32 5.98
C ALA A 233 5.85 -9.30 7.44
N SER A 234 5.59 -10.47 8.02
CA SER A 234 4.97 -10.58 9.33
C SER A 234 5.99 -10.57 10.47
N LEU A 235 7.30 -10.76 10.20
CA LEU A 235 8.38 -10.71 11.19
C LEU A 235 9.38 -9.61 10.82
N GLU A 236 9.39 -8.54 11.61
CA GLU A 236 10.28 -7.40 11.47
C GLU A 236 11.39 -7.45 12.53
N ALA A 237 12.60 -7.02 12.16
CA ALA A 237 13.71 -6.86 13.08
C ALA A 237 14.49 -5.58 12.74
N TYR A 238 14.50 -4.60 13.63
CA TYR A 238 15.07 -3.27 13.40
C TYR A 238 15.74 -2.69 14.66
N PRO A 239 16.74 -1.79 14.53
CA PRO A 239 17.41 -1.43 13.27
C PRO A 239 18.19 -2.62 12.70
N ASN A 240 18.36 -2.65 11.38
CA ASN A 240 19.18 -3.64 10.68
C ASN A 240 20.05 -2.91 9.63
N PRO A 241 21.38 -2.77 9.84
CA PRO A 241 22.16 -3.39 10.91
C PRO A 241 21.83 -2.89 12.33
N ALA A 242 21.92 -3.79 13.30
CA ALA A 242 21.74 -3.52 14.72
C ALA A 242 23.09 -3.23 15.40
N GLN A 243 23.12 -2.29 16.33
CA GLN A 243 24.26 -2.08 17.24
C GLN A 243 24.00 -2.86 18.54
N ASP A 244 23.83 -2.15 19.65
CA ASP A 244 23.59 -2.72 20.97
C ASP A 244 22.16 -3.23 21.20
N ARG A 245 21.22 -2.87 20.31
CA ARG A 245 19.80 -3.20 20.46
C ARG A 245 19.18 -3.63 19.15
N LEU A 246 18.31 -4.63 19.24
CA LEU A 246 17.51 -5.13 18.14
C LEU A 246 16.06 -5.33 18.61
N THR A 247 15.13 -4.59 18.02
CA THR A 247 13.70 -4.79 18.24
C THR A 247 13.17 -5.81 17.25
N VAL A 248 12.58 -6.89 17.76
CA VAL A 248 11.91 -7.93 16.97
C VAL A 248 10.41 -7.81 17.19
N ARG A 249 9.64 -7.79 16.10
CA ARG A 249 8.19 -7.61 16.18
C ARG A 249 7.47 -8.45 15.15
N THR A 250 6.25 -8.89 15.47
CA THR A 250 5.46 -9.64 14.51
C THR A 250 3.96 -9.43 14.66
N GLN A 251 3.25 -9.39 13.53
CA GLN A 251 1.79 -9.41 13.48
C GLN A 251 1.19 -10.81 13.32
N MET A 252 2.02 -11.86 13.43
CA MET A 252 1.53 -13.22 13.27
C MET A 252 0.58 -13.57 14.42
N PRO A 253 -0.53 -14.28 14.14
CA PRO A 253 -1.34 -14.85 15.20
C PRO A 253 -0.56 -15.95 15.94
N SER A 254 -0.83 -16.08 17.23
CA SER A 254 -0.33 -17.19 18.04
C SER A 254 -1.24 -17.41 19.25
N ALA A 255 -1.74 -18.63 19.42
CA ALA A 255 -2.52 -19.04 20.58
C ALA A 255 -1.66 -19.20 21.85
N VAL A 256 -0.33 -19.22 21.70
CA VAL A 256 0.65 -19.35 22.78
C VAL A 256 1.63 -18.18 22.75
N PRO A 257 2.28 -17.83 23.89
CA PRO A 257 3.40 -16.89 23.88
C PRO A 257 4.45 -17.28 22.82
N MET A 258 5.00 -16.29 22.15
CA MET A 258 5.93 -16.51 21.05
C MET A 258 7.35 -16.67 21.58
N HIS A 259 8.09 -17.64 21.04
CA HIS A 259 9.50 -17.83 21.38
C HIS A 259 10.38 -17.15 20.33
N VAL A 260 11.10 -16.11 20.75
CA VAL A 260 12.05 -15.38 19.90
C VAL A 260 13.45 -15.91 20.17
N THR A 261 14.12 -16.39 19.14
CA THR A 261 15.49 -16.94 19.18
C THR A 261 16.38 -16.17 18.21
N VAL A 262 17.59 -15.80 18.63
CA VAL A 262 18.64 -15.32 17.72
C VAL A 262 19.66 -16.43 17.56
N ILE A 263 19.98 -16.76 16.31
CA ILE A 263 20.80 -17.91 15.92
C ILE A 263 21.95 -17.37 15.07
N ASP A 264 23.17 -17.82 15.34
CA ASP A 264 24.32 -17.52 14.48
C ASP A 264 24.33 -18.37 13.19
N LEU A 265 25.30 -18.12 12.29
CA LEU A 265 25.43 -18.88 11.04
C LEU A 265 25.81 -20.35 11.22
N LEU A 266 26.30 -20.73 12.40
CA LEU A 266 26.62 -22.13 12.75
C LEU A 266 25.40 -22.86 13.34
N GLY A 267 24.26 -22.18 13.47
CA GLY A 267 23.03 -22.74 14.02
C GLY A 267 22.98 -22.70 15.56
N LYS A 268 23.92 -22.04 16.22
CA LYS A 268 23.92 -21.91 17.68
C LYS A 268 22.98 -20.79 18.11
N THR A 269 22.08 -21.10 19.04
CA THR A 269 21.27 -20.08 19.72
C THR A 269 22.15 -19.20 20.59
N VAL A 270 22.15 -17.88 20.32
CA VAL A 270 22.91 -16.88 21.07
C VAL A 270 22.04 -16.03 21.99
N LEU A 271 20.76 -15.85 21.65
CA LEU A 271 19.76 -15.23 22.52
C LEU A 271 18.44 -15.99 22.40
N SER A 272 17.67 -16.04 23.48
CA SER A 272 16.33 -16.61 23.48
C SER A 272 15.46 -15.93 24.51
N THR A 273 14.22 -15.62 24.15
CA THR A 273 13.21 -15.05 25.05
C THR A 273 11.82 -15.51 24.66
N THR A 274 10.88 -15.46 25.61
CA THR A 274 9.46 -15.77 25.38
C THR A 274 8.66 -14.52 25.65
N VAL A 275 7.78 -14.16 24.71
CA VAL A 275 7.09 -12.88 24.73
C VAL A 275 5.59 -13.10 24.51
N PRO A 276 4.71 -12.48 25.30
CA PRO A 276 3.28 -12.53 25.06
C PRO A 276 2.92 -12.07 23.64
N THR A 277 1.99 -12.76 22.98
CA THR A 277 1.53 -12.44 21.62
C THR A 277 1.12 -10.98 21.47
N ALA A 278 0.35 -10.45 22.44
CA ALA A 278 -0.10 -9.06 22.42
C ALA A 278 1.07 -8.06 22.42
N GLN A 279 2.15 -8.34 23.17
CA GLN A 279 3.33 -7.49 23.17
C GLN A 279 4.07 -7.58 21.84
N MET A 280 4.26 -8.79 21.29
CA MET A 280 4.90 -8.98 19.98
C MET A 280 4.15 -8.26 18.85
N GLN A 281 2.83 -8.13 18.96
CA GLN A 281 1.97 -7.46 17.97
C GLN A 281 1.87 -5.94 18.18
N GLN A 282 2.01 -5.43 19.41
CA GLN A 282 1.89 -3.99 19.66
C GLN A 282 3.24 -3.27 19.54
N SER A 283 4.17 -3.59 20.43
CA SER A 283 5.44 -2.87 20.60
C SER A 283 6.67 -3.69 20.19
N GLY A 284 6.55 -5.00 20.09
CA GLY A 284 7.68 -5.91 19.87
C GLY A 284 8.48 -6.17 21.15
N VAL A 285 9.59 -6.90 20.98
CA VAL A 285 10.57 -7.17 22.04
C VAL A 285 11.90 -6.56 21.67
N GLU A 286 12.48 -5.80 22.58
CA GLU A 286 13.85 -5.30 22.45
C GLU A 286 14.82 -6.36 22.99
N LEU A 287 15.78 -6.74 22.16
CA LEU A 287 16.85 -7.68 22.49
C LEU A 287 18.15 -6.89 22.66
N ASN A 288 18.86 -7.14 23.76
CA ASN A 288 20.20 -6.60 23.98
C ASN A 288 21.21 -7.40 23.14
N THR A 289 21.83 -6.74 22.17
CA THR A 289 22.81 -7.31 21.23
C THR A 289 24.24 -6.82 21.44
N SER A 290 24.49 -5.97 22.44
CA SER A 290 25.83 -5.44 22.76
C SER A 290 26.91 -6.50 23.01
N HIS A 291 26.49 -7.70 23.47
CA HIS A 291 27.39 -8.82 23.74
C HIS A 291 27.60 -9.75 22.54
N LEU A 292 26.89 -9.54 21.44
CA LEU A 292 27.02 -10.35 20.24
C LEU A 292 28.16 -9.81 19.36
N ALA A 293 28.92 -10.70 18.73
CA ALA A 293 29.96 -10.30 17.79
C ALA A 293 29.34 -9.67 16.53
N THR A 294 30.06 -8.76 15.89
CA THR A 294 29.67 -8.24 14.56
C THR A 294 29.56 -9.39 13.56
N GLY A 295 28.44 -9.47 12.84
CA GLY A 295 28.17 -10.58 11.94
C GLY A 295 26.71 -10.71 11.51
N LEU A 296 26.42 -11.74 10.72
CA LEU A 296 25.07 -12.07 10.26
C LEU A 296 24.43 -13.08 11.21
N TYR A 297 23.18 -12.83 11.58
CA TYR A 297 22.37 -13.68 12.45
C TYR A 297 20.99 -13.93 11.82
N VAL A 298 20.32 -14.96 12.30
CA VAL A 298 18.93 -15.27 11.98
C VAL A 298 18.10 -15.11 13.25
N VAL A 299 17.12 -14.21 13.21
CA VAL A 299 16.07 -14.14 14.21
C VAL A 299 14.99 -15.13 13.81
N ARG A 300 14.61 -16.03 14.71
CA ARG A 300 13.50 -16.96 14.56
C ARG A 300 12.42 -16.64 15.58
N VAL A 301 11.16 -16.61 15.16
CA VAL A 301 10.00 -16.52 16.04
C VAL A 301 9.14 -17.75 15.84
N ALA A 302 8.95 -18.51 16.92
CA ALA A 302 8.04 -19.65 16.95
C ALA A 302 6.67 -19.21 17.48
N THR A 303 5.61 -19.58 16.76
CA THR A 303 4.21 -19.35 17.11
C THR A 303 3.47 -20.68 17.19
N SER A 304 2.18 -20.66 17.56
CA SER A 304 1.33 -21.86 17.46
C SER A 304 1.10 -22.34 16.02
N GLU A 305 1.39 -21.50 15.03
CA GLU A 305 1.14 -21.77 13.61
C GLU A 305 2.42 -22.16 12.85
N GLY A 306 3.60 -21.95 13.43
CA GLY A 306 4.87 -22.35 12.82
C GLY A 306 6.06 -21.51 13.25
N ASN A 307 7.16 -21.68 12.54
CA ASN A 307 8.41 -20.95 12.75
C ASN A 307 8.67 -19.98 11.60
N PHE A 308 9.04 -18.75 11.95
CA PHE A 308 9.31 -17.70 10.98
C PHE A 308 10.67 -17.10 11.25
N THR A 309 11.36 -16.66 10.20
CA THR A 309 12.75 -16.19 10.32
C THR A 309 12.99 -14.92 9.54
N THR A 310 13.84 -14.04 10.08
CA THR A 310 14.40 -12.90 9.36
C THR A 310 15.90 -12.79 9.62
N LYS A 311 16.63 -12.24 8.65
CA LYS A 311 18.09 -12.06 8.74
C LYS A 311 18.41 -10.69 9.30
N VAL A 312 19.35 -10.63 10.24
CA VAL A 312 19.81 -9.38 10.86
C VAL A 312 21.32 -9.33 10.87
N THR A 313 21.88 -8.17 10.57
CA THR A 313 23.31 -7.91 10.71
C THR A 313 23.52 -7.17 12.02
N ILE A 314 24.51 -7.58 12.80
CA ILE A 314 24.97 -6.86 14.00
C ILE A 314 26.30 -6.21 13.68
N GLN A 315 26.45 -4.94 14.01
CA GLN A 315 27.62 -4.12 13.72
C GLN A 315 27.79 -3.06 14.82
N HIS A 316 28.84 -3.19 15.63
CA HIS A 316 29.22 -2.25 16.69
C HIS A 316 30.24 -1.22 16.20
#